data_AF-A0A812EZV6-F1
#
_entry.id   AF-A0A812EZV6-F1
#
_cell.length_a   1.000
_cell.length_b   1.000
_cell.length_c   1.000
_cell.angle_alpha   90.00
_cell.angle_beta   90.00
_cell.angle_gamma   90.00
#
_symmetry.space_group_name_H-M   'P 1'
#
loop_
_entity.id
_entity.type
_entity.pdbx_description
1 polymer ?
#
loop_
_entity_poly.entity_id
_entity_poly.type
_entity_poly.pdbx_seq_one_letter_code
_entity_poly.pdbx_strand_id
1 'polypeptide(L)'
;MWKLDLDEDYFRVFDKNHQIAGYFVPDYGNIVPEEKAMEVIEQMHKKHESVPGGYLTVPMVKFGVFGSDEEMDVLYLHSQIDSVLQRVDAWKDFLLENQMQHGIRVAHTDQDMLSLTFPIKFKESIPLEKSRILDAISPTLDLLQQKGFL
;
A
#
# COMPACT_ATOMS: atom_id res chain seq x y z
N MET A 1 -10.58 3.04 12.87
CA MET A 1 -11.41 3.29 11.68
C MET A 1 -10.47 3.86 10.63
N TRP A 2 -10.40 3.22 9.47
CA TRP A 2 -9.57 3.67 8.36
C TRP A 2 -10.15 4.94 7.74
N LYS A 3 -9.30 5.74 7.08
CA LYS A 3 -9.74 6.91 6.32
C LYS A 3 -9.02 6.96 4.98
N LEU A 4 -9.73 7.35 3.93
CA LEU A 4 -9.14 7.64 2.63
C LEU A 4 -9.07 9.13 2.38
N ASP A 5 -7.97 9.54 1.76
CA ASP A 5 -7.88 10.84 1.11
C ASP A 5 -7.41 10.69 -0.33
N LEU A 6 -8.06 11.40 -1.25
CA LEU A 6 -7.72 11.35 -2.67
C LEU A 6 -6.59 12.34 -2.90
N ASP A 7 -5.53 11.88 -3.54
CA ASP A 7 -4.34 12.65 -3.90
C ASP A 7 -4.05 12.34 -5.36
N GLU A 8 -4.39 13.28 -6.24
CA GLU A 8 -4.34 13.11 -7.70
C GLU A 8 -5.08 11.86 -8.19
N ASP A 9 -4.36 10.78 -8.51
CA ASP A 9 -4.86 9.53 -9.07
C ASP A 9 -4.83 8.36 -8.08
N TYR A 10 -4.54 8.57 -6.80
CA TYR A 10 -4.53 7.50 -5.79
C TYR A 10 -5.15 7.93 -4.47
N PHE A 11 -5.53 6.95 -3.64
CA PHE A 11 -6.01 7.17 -2.30
C PHE A 11 -4.92 6.91 -1.27
N ARG A 12 -4.61 7.91 -0.44
CA ARG A 12 -3.85 7.73 0.80
C ARG A 12 -4.73 7.05 1.83
N VAL A 13 -4.23 5.96 2.41
CA VAL A 13 -4.92 5.20 3.45
C VAL A 13 -4.33 5.58 4.80
N PHE A 14 -5.17 6.09 5.70
CA PHE A 14 -4.78 6.49 7.06
C PHE A 14 -5.33 5.52 8.10
N ASP A 15 -4.50 5.22 9.09
CA ASP A 15 -4.88 4.49 10.28
C ASP A 15 -5.68 5.35 11.27
N LYS A 16 -6.05 4.76 12.42
CA LYS A 16 -6.78 5.45 13.50
C LYS A 16 -6.00 6.61 14.13
N ASN A 17 -4.67 6.64 13.98
CA ASN A 17 -3.79 7.66 14.53
C ASN A 17 -3.47 8.75 13.49
N HIS A 18 -4.13 8.74 12.32
CA HIS A 18 -3.86 9.62 11.19
C HIS A 18 -2.46 9.46 10.58
N GLN A 19 -1.85 8.29 10.77
CA GLN A 19 -0.60 7.90 10.11
C GLN A 19 -0.92 7.20 8.79
N ILE A 20 -0.07 7.39 7.77
CA ILE A 20 -0.22 6.71 6.48
C ILE A 20 0.08 5.23 6.67
N ALA A 21 -0.93 4.40 6.47
CA ALA A 21 -0.83 2.94 6.48
C ALA A 21 -0.53 2.37 5.09
N GLY A 22 -0.81 3.13 4.03
CA GLY A 22 -0.54 2.72 2.66
C GLY A 22 -1.23 3.59 1.62
N TYR A 23 -1.24 3.09 0.39
CA TYR A 23 -1.80 3.77 -0.77
C TYR A 23 -2.61 2.79 -1.61
N PHE A 24 -3.79 3.18 -2.06
CA PHE A 24 -4.61 2.40 -2.97
C PHE A 24 -4.73 3.14 -4.31
N VAL A 25 -4.24 2.52 -5.38
CA VAL A 25 -4.33 3.04 -6.75
C VAL A 25 -5.44 2.25 -7.47
N PRO A 26 -6.58 2.88 -7.79
CA PRO A 26 -7.63 2.23 -8.57
C PRO A 26 -7.14 1.75 -9.94
N ASP A 27 -7.72 0.66 -10.43
CA ASP A 27 -7.52 0.22 -11.81
C ASP A 27 -8.43 1.03 -12.75
N TYR A 28 -7.87 2.11 -13.32
CA TYR A 28 -8.56 2.97 -14.28
C TYR A 28 -8.66 2.37 -15.69
N GLY A 29 -8.14 1.15 -15.90
CA GLY A 29 -8.04 0.53 -17.22
C GLY A 29 -6.99 1.21 -18.12
N ASN A 30 -7.04 0.87 -19.40
CA ASN A 30 -6.10 1.40 -20.38
C ASN A 30 -6.59 2.73 -20.96
N ILE A 31 -5.92 3.84 -20.63
CA ILE A 31 -6.27 5.18 -21.12
C ILE A 31 -5.36 5.57 -22.29
N VAL A 32 -5.96 5.90 -23.43
CA VAL A 32 -5.24 6.31 -24.65
C VAL A 32 -5.86 7.59 -25.22
N PRO A 33 -5.07 8.61 -25.59
CA PRO A 33 -3.60 8.68 -25.47
C PRO A 33 -3.13 8.93 -24.02
N GLU A 34 -1.93 8.44 -23.68
CA GLU A 34 -1.34 8.51 -22.32
C GLU A 34 -1.20 9.95 -21.81
N GLU A 35 -0.92 10.89 -22.71
CA GLU A 35 -0.83 12.33 -22.41
C GLU A 35 -2.11 12.94 -21.82
N LYS A 36 -3.27 12.25 -21.96
CA LYS A 36 -4.55 12.66 -21.38
C LYS A 36 -4.94 11.87 -20.13
N ALA A 37 -4.09 10.97 -19.64
CA ALA A 37 -4.43 10.06 -18.54
C ALA A 37 -4.93 10.80 -17.30
N MET A 38 -4.21 11.84 -16.84
CA MET A 38 -4.61 12.61 -15.66
C MET A 38 -5.97 13.30 -15.82
N GLU A 39 -6.24 13.89 -16.99
CA GLU A 39 -7.52 14.54 -17.27
C GLU A 39 -8.67 13.52 -17.26
N VAL A 40 -8.46 12.36 -17.89
CA VAL A 40 -9.45 11.27 -17.91
C VAL A 40 -9.71 10.76 -16.49
N ILE A 41 -8.67 10.48 -15.71
CA ILE A 41 -8.79 10.00 -14.32
C ILE A 41 -9.54 11.01 -13.46
N GLU A 42 -9.23 12.31 -13.57
CA GLU A 42 -9.95 13.36 -12.84
C GLU A 42 -11.45 13.35 -13.19
N GLN A 43 -11.80 13.17 -14.47
CA GLN A 43 -13.20 13.06 -14.91
C GLN A 43 -13.87 11.78 -14.40
N MET A 44 -13.15 10.65 -14.34
CA MET A 44 -13.67 9.39 -13.79
C MET A 44 -14.03 9.56 -12.31
N HIS A 45 -13.19 10.24 -11.52
CA HIS A 45 -13.50 10.57 -10.13
C HIS A 45 -14.72 11.50 -10.01
N LYS A 46 -14.80 12.57 -10.82
CA LYS A 46 -15.94 13.50 -10.82
C LYS A 46 -17.27 12.82 -11.14
N LYS A 47 -17.24 11.81 -12.01
CA LYS A 47 -18.41 11.03 -12.42
C LYS A 47 -18.67 9.81 -11.54
N HIS A 48 -17.80 9.53 -10.57
CA HIS A 48 -17.79 8.30 -9.78
C HIS A 48 -17.89 7.04 -10.67
N GLU A 49 -17.09 7.00 -11.74
CA GLU A 49 -17.03 5.83 -12.61
C GLU A 49 -16.62 4.60 -11.81
N SER A 50 -17.11 3.43 -12.21
CA SER A 50 -16.88 2.20 -11.46
C SER A 50 -15.61 1.49 -11.93
N VAL A 51 -14.78 1.07 -10.98
CA VAL A 51 -13.51 0.36 -11.23
C VAL A 51 -13.60 -1.09 -10.73
N PRO A 52 -12.91 -2.05 -11.38
CA PRO A 52 -12.96 -3.46 -11.00
C PRO A 52 -12.11 -3.81 -9.77
N GLY A 53 -11.28 -2.87 -9.30
CA GLY A 53 -10.29 -3.12 -8.27
C GLY A 53 -9.18 -2.07 -8.31
N GLY A 54 -7.98 -2.47 -7.90
CA GLY A 54 -6.79 -1.65 -7.92
C GLY A 54 -5.60 -2.33 -7.28
N TYR A 55 -4.59 -1.55 -6.93
CA TYR A 55 -3.38 -2.03 -6.27
C TYR A 55 -3.24 -1.36 -4.91
N LEU A 56 -3.07 -2.17 -3.87
CA LEU A 56 -2.78 -1.69 -2.52
C LEU A 56 -1.27 -1.80 -2.28
N THR A 57 -0.67 -0.69 -1.85
CA THR A 57 0.74 -0.60 -1.47
C THR A 57 0.84 -0.31 0.02
N VAL A 58 1.57 -1.14 0.75
CA VAL A 58 1.77 -1.02 2.21
C VAL A 58 3.27 -1.06 2.56
N PRO A 59 3.67 -0.53 3.73
CA PRO A 59 5.02 -0.75 4.27
C PRO A 59 5.29 -2.24 4.46
N MET A 60 6.40 -2.72 3.89
CA MET A 60 6.81 -4.11 4.07
C MET A 60 7.73 -4.22 5.29
N VAL A 61 8.89 -3.57 5.21
CA VAL A 61 9.95 -3.59 6.21
C VAL A 61 10.76 -2.31 6.10
N LYS A 62 11.17 -1.77 7.24
CA LYS A 62 12.14 -0.69 7.36
C LYS A 62 13.43 -1.26 7.91
N PHE A 63 14.56 -0.96 7.28
CA PHE A 63 15.83 -1.55 7.68
C PHE A 63 16.39 -0.92 8.95
N GLY A 64 16.15 0.38 9.17
CA GLY A 64 16.58 1.11 10.36
C GLY A 64 18.08 1.36 10.42
N VAL A 65 18.78 1.20 9.30
CA VAL A 65 20.26 1.31 9.23
C VAL A 65 20.72 2.27 8.14
N PHE A 66 19.81 2.72 7.27
CA PHE A 66 20.08 3.71 6.25
C PHE A 66 19.40 5.03 6.65
N GLY A 67 20.16 6.13 6.61
CA GLY A 67 19.62 7.48 6.81
C GLY A 67 19.91 8.15 8.16
N SER A 68 20.65 7.50 9.07
CA SER A 68 21.33 8.21 10.16
C SER A 68 22.79 8.47 9.79
N ASP A 69 23.27 9.68 10.05
CA ASP A 69 24.71 10.01 10.00
C ASP A 69 25.45 9.57 11.27
N GLU A 70 24.74 8.89 12.19
CA GLU A 70 25.26 8.44 13.47
C GLU A 70 26.03 7.12 13.32
N GLU A 71 27.18 7.02 13.99
CA GLU A 71 27.97 5.79 14.04
C GLU A 71 27.18 4.69 14.77
N MET A 72 27.02 3.55 14.11
CA MET A 72 26.34 2.38 14.66
C MET A 72 27.35 1.39 15.25
N ASP A 73 27.04 0.85 16.42
CA ASP A 73 27.78 -0.30 16.94
C ASP A 73 27.26 -1.64 16.35
N VAL A 74 28.06 -2.69 16.49
CA VAL A 74 27.76 -4.01 15.93
C VAL A 74 26.56 -4.69 16.58
N LEU A 75 26.26 -4.38 17.85
CA LEU A 75 25.12 -4.97 18.56
C LEU A 75 23.81 -4.38 18.05
N TYR A 76 23.79 -3.05 17.83
CA TYR A 76 22.65 -2.37 17.23
C TYR A 76 22.40 -2.90 15.80
N LEU A 77 23.43 -2.94 14.96
CA LEU A 77 23.31 -3.42 13.59
C LEU A 77 22.77 -4.86 13.52
N HIS A 78 23.30 -5.76 14.35
CA HIS A 78 22.80 -7.13 14.43
C HIS A 78 21.31 -7.18 14.83
N SER A 79 20.92 -6.38 15.84
CA SER A 79 19.52 -6.33 16.29
C SER A 79 18.56 -5.84 15.19
N GLN A 80 18.97 -4.87 14.37
CA GLN A 80 18.18 -4.38 13.24
C GLN A 80 18.07 -5.44 12.15
N ILE A 81 19.17 -6.09 11.78
CA ILE A 81 19.16 -7.17 10.77
C ILE A 81 18.25 -8.32 11.21
N ASP A 82 18.31 -8.73 12.49
CA ASP A 82 17.44 -9.78 13.03
C ASP A 82 15.96 -9.38 12.96
N SER A 83 15.63 -8.15 13.35
CA SER A 83 14.27 -7.61 13.31
C SER A 83 13.72 -7.56 11.87
N VAL A 84 14.54 -7.09 10.93
CA VAL A 84 14.24 -7.07 9.49
C VAL A 84 13.97 -8.48 8.98
N LEU A 85 14.83 -9.44 9.31
CA LEU A 85 14.69 -10.83 8.88
C LEU A 85 13.38 -11.43 9.41
N GLN A 86 13.08 -11.26 10.69
CA GLN A 86 11.81 -11.73 11.29
C GLN A 86 10.60 -11.12 10.57
N ARG A 87 10.66 -9.83 10.25
CA ARG A 87 9.58 -9.14 9.54
C ARG A 87 9.41 -9.65 8.11
N VAL A 88 10.51 -9.89 7.39
CA VAL A 88 10.49 -10.45 6.03
C VAL A 88 9.96 -11.87 6.04
N ASP A 89 10.36 -12.69 7.01
CA ASP A 89 9.86 -14.06 7.16
C ASP A 89 8.36 -14.10 7.44
N ALA A 90 7.85 -13.21 8.32
CA ALA A 90 6.42 -13.10 8.57
C ALA A 90 5.63 -12.76 7.30
N TRP A 91 6.12 -11.80 6.49
CA TRP A 91 5.52 -11.48 5.20
C TRP A 91 5.61 -12.64 4.22
N LYS A 92 6.76 -13.29 4.11
CA LYS A 92 7.00 -14.43 3.22
C LYS A 92 6.00 -15.55 3.50
N ASP A 93 5.86 -15.95 4.77
CA ASP A 93 4.97 -17.04 5.16
C ASP A 93 3.51 -16.67 4.85
N PHE A 94 3.08 -15.46 5.21
CA PHE A 94 1.73 -14.96 4.88
C PHE A 94 1.45 -14.94 3.38
N LEU A 95 2.37 -14.43 2.57
CA LEU A 95 2.19 -14.31 1.12
C LEU A 95 2.16 -15.67 0.43
N LEU A 96 2.98 -16.62 0.88
CA LEU A 96 3.00 -17.99 0.34
C LEU A 96 1.75 -18.78 0.74
N GLU A 97 1.32 -18.70 2.01
CA GLU A 97 0.10 -19.35 2.50
C GLU A 97 -1.14 -18.89 1.73
N ASN A 98 -1.20 -17.60 1.38
CA ASN A 98 -2.33 -17.00 0.67
C ASN A 98 -2.15 -16.94 -0.85
N GLN A 99 -1.04 -17.48 -1.39
CA GLN A 99 -0.70 -17.47 -2.81
C GLN A 99 -0.84 -16.08 -3.46
N MET A 100 -0.47 -15.03 -2.73
CA MET A 100 -0.68 -13.66 -3.15
C MET A 100 0.36 -13.23 -4.19
N GLN A 101 -0.10 -12.75 -5.34
CA GLN A 101 0.76 -12.03 -6.27
C GLN A 101 1.14 -10.68 -5.68
N HIS A 102 2.42 -10.33 -5.78
CA HIS A 102 2.93 -9.09 -5.19
C HIS A 102 4.18 -8.61 -5.92
N GLY A 103 4.48 -7.32 -5.74
CA GLY A 103 5.75 -6.70 -6.11
C GLY A 103 6.36 -6.01 -4.89
N ILE A 104 7.69 -5.99 -4.83
CA ILE A 104 8.45 -5.33 -3.76
C ILE A 104 9.30 -4.25 -4.40
N ARG A 105 9.29 -3.05 -3.83
CA ARG A 105 10.08 -1.90 -4.30
C ARG A 105 10.59 -1.09 -3.12
N VAL A 106 11.61 -0.26 -3.35
CA VAL A 106 11.99 0.77 -2.38
C VAL A 106 10.86 1.79 -2.31
N ALA A 107 10.48 2.20 -1.09
CA ALA A 107 9.45 3.19 -0.89
C ALA A 107 9.89 4.55 -1.46
N HIS A 108 8.96 5.25 -2.11
CA HIS A 108 9.30 6.49 -2.83
C HIS A 108 9.84 7.59 -1.91
N THR A 109 9.31 7.67 -0.69
CA THR A 109 9.62 8.73 0.28
C THR A 109 10.63 8.32 1.35
N ASP A 110 11.02 7.04 1.39
CA ASP A 110 11.92 6.51 2.42
C ASP A 110 12.81 5.41 1.81
N GLN A 111 14.08 5.77 1.56
CA GLN A 111 15.06 4.86 0.95
C GLN A 111 15.46 3.70 1.88
N ASP A 112 15.19 3.82 3.18
CA ASP A 112 15.43 2.80 4.21
C ASP A 112 14.24 1.83 4.34
N MET A 113 13.21 1.96 3.50
CA MET A 113 12.00 1.16 3.58
C MET A 113 11.70 0.46 2.26
N LEU A 114 11.32 -0.81 2.34
CA LEU A 114 10.66 -1.53 1.25
C LEU A 114 9.14 -1.42 1.40
N SER A 115 8.46 -1.27 0.28
CA SER A 115 7.01 -1.39 0.16
C SER A 115 6.62 -2.67 -0.57
N LEU A 116 5.43 -3.16 -0.22
CA LEU A 116 4.79 -4.31 -0.83
C LEU A 116 3.52 -3.86 -1.54
N THR A 117 3.40 -4.17 -2.82
CA THR A 117 2.23 -3.84 -3.64
C THR A 117 1.57 -5.13 -4.13
N PHE A 118 0.24 -5.24 -3.99
CA PHE A 118 -0.51 -6.39 -4.48
C PHE A 118 -1.90 -5.96 -5.00
N PRO A 119 -2.48 -6.72 -5.96
CA PRO A 119 -3.77 -6.39 -6.53
C PRO A 119 -4.91 -6.71 -5.55
N ILE A 120 -5.92 -5.85 -5.51
CA ILE A 120 -7.23 -6.10 -4.89
C ILE A 120 -8.25 -6.13 -6.01
N LYS A 121 -8.95 -7.26 -6.16
CA LYS A 121 -10.08 -7.41 -7.07
C LYS A 121 -11.39 -7.29 -6.30
N PHE A 122 -12.27 -6.43 -6.76
CA PHE A 122 -13.61 -6.31 -6.19
C PHE A 122 -14.52 -7.40 -6.73
N LYS A 123 -15.58 -7.74 -5.97
CA LYS A 123 -16.58 -8.73 -6.39
C LYS A 123 -17.41 -8.25 -7.58
N GLU A 124 -17.64 -6.94 -7.62
CA GLU A 124 -18.30 -6.19 -8.68
C GLU A 124 -17.58 -4.85 -8.84
N SER A 125 -17.75 -4.16 -9.96
CA SER A 125 -17.14 -2.85 -10.13
C SER A 125 -17.73 -1.85 -9.14
N ILE A 126 -16.86 -1.09 -8.47
CA ILE A 126 -17.24 -0.17 -7.39
C ILE A 126 -17.01 1.28 -7.86
N PRO A 127 -17.98 2.19 -7.67
CA PRO A 127 -17.80 3.62 -7.96
C PRO A 127 -16.56 4.18 -7.26
N LEU A 128 -15.87 5.11 -7.92
CA LEU A 128 -14.77 5.90 -7.36
C LEU A 128 -15.26 6.92 -6.30
N GLU A 129 -15.98 6.43 -5.30
CA GLU A 129 -16.44 7.17 -4.14
C GLU A 129 -15.63 6.71 -2.92
N LYS A 130 -15.07 7.65 -2.14
CA LYS A 130 -14.18 7.36 -1.00
C LYS A 130 -14.77 6.33 -0.02
N SER A 131 -16.05 6.46 0.30
CA SER A 131 -16.78 5.55 1.21
C SER A 131 -16.82 4.12 0.65
N ARG A 132 -17.20 3.97 -0.63
CA ARG A 132 -17.35 2.68 -1.31
C ARG A 132 -16.03 1.97 -1.50
N ILE A 133 -15.00 2.70 -1.91
CA ILE A 133 -13.64 2.15 -2.03
C ILE A 133 -13.13 1.72 -0.65
N LEU A 134 -13.34 2.54 0.37
CA LEU A 134 -12.92 2.21 1.74
C LEU A 134 -13.60 0.93 2.25
N ASP A 135 -14.92 0.80 2.08
CA ASP A 135 -15.66 -0.40 2.46
C ASP A 135 -15.11 -1.65 1.76
N ALA A 136 -14.70 -1.51 0.49
CA ALA A 136 -14.17 -2.61 -0.31
C ALA A 136 -12.78 -3.07 0.13
N ILE A 137 -11.91 -2.15 0.51
CA ILE A 137 -10.52 -2.47 0.89
C ILE A 137 -10.35 -2.73 2.39
N SER A 138 -11.27 -2.23 3.24
CA SER A 138 -11.20 -2.36 4.71
C SER A 138 -10.99 -3.80 5.19
N PRO A 139 -11.66 -4.84 4.63
CA PRO A 139 -11.42 -6.22 5.07
C PRO A 139 -9.95 -6.66 4.89
N THR A 140 -9.28 -6.16 3.85
CA THR A 140 -7.86 -6.45 3.61
C THR A 140 -6.99 -5.69 4.61
N LEU A 141 -7.29 -4.40 4.85
CA LEU A 141 -6.57 -3.58 5.83
C LEU A 141 -6.70 -4.15 7.25
N ASP A 142 -7.90 -4.57 7.64
CA ASP A 142 -8.19 -5.18 8.94
C ASP A 142 -7.43 -6.50 9.11
N LEU A 143 -7.39 -7.34 8.07
CA LEU A 143 -6.63 -8.59 8.09
C LEU A 143 -5.12 -8.32 8.29
N LEU A 144 -4.56 -7.37 7.53
CA LEU A 144 -3.16 -7.00 7.66
C LEU A 144 -2.84 -6.45 9.06
N GLN A 145 -3.70 -5.58 9.59
CA GLN A 145 -3.56 -5.07 10.95
C GLN A 145 -3.64 -6.18 12.00
N GLN A 146 -4.60 -7.10 11.86
CA GLN A 146 -4.76 -8.24 12.77
C GLN A 146 -3.53 -9.16 12.78
N LYS A 147 -2.89 -9.31 11.62
CA LYS A 147 -1.64 -10.08 11.45
C LYS A 147 -0.39 -9.31 11.88
N GLY A 148 -0.53 -8.06 12.31
CA GLY A 148 0.57 -7.20 12.75
C GLY A 148 1.37 -6.59 11.61
N PHE A 149 0.85 -6.60 10.37
CA PHE A 149 1.50 -5.98 9.22
C PHE A 149 1.24 -4.48 9.12
N LEU A 150 0.13 -3.99 9.68
CA LEU A 150 -0.25 -2.58 9.74
C LEU A 150 -0.55 -2.16 11.19
#